data_AF-A0A521NCF6-F1
#
_entry.id   AF-A0A521NCF6-F1
#
_cell.length_a   1.000
_cell.length_b   1.000
_cell.length_c   1.000
_cell.angle_alpha   90.00
_cell.angle_beta   90.00
_cell.angle_gamma   90.00
#
_symmetry.space_group_name_H-M   'P 1'
#
loop_
_entity.id
_entity.type
_entity.pdbx_description
1 polymer ?
#
loop_
_entity_poly.entity_id
_entity_poly.type
_entity_poly.pdbx_seq_one_letter_code
_entity_poly.pdbx_strand_id
1 'polypeptide(L)'
;MISALAVSLLLTAAAPAPPACRFAGEPRAWSRDALASWDRLDHERLRIAEPVIPVITLFDQTCAWTLTPDARGDFRVGARRYRVAGSAHSGQVGLPDGGTVPARKLAFASPMSDGRMFFIMALPAVWRADPDEPRDWRRLSMVVFMHEFAHTQQAASLGVRIDDLLARGLPEDSDDDVIQDRFGARPDYPAAYEAERDLFYRAAAATDAASARAGLASAAQAMAARRARWFRGEDALYAEADDVFLTLEGTGNWAAWMWLTDPRGGRLSPADATTFVRGGGNRWSQDEGLGIMLAVDRLTPDWPALAFAPRGATADRLIERALAQ
;
A
#
# COMPACT_ATOMS: atom_id res chain seq x y z
N MET A 1 -55.51 11.88 -57.49
CA MET A 1 -54.43 11.11 -56.84
C MET A 1 -53.76 12.04 -55.84
N ILE A 2 -53.90 11.77 -54.53
CA ILE A 2 -53.42 12.62 -53.44
C ILE A 2 -52.11 12.01 -52.95
N SER A 3 -51.01 12.75 -53.07
CA SER A 3 -49.69 12.38 -52.52
C SER A 3 -49.62 12.76 -51.04
N ALA A 4 -49.43 11.77 -50.17
CA ALA A 4 -49.12 11.97 -48.75
C ALA A 4 -47.60 11.95 -48.55
N LEU A 5 -47.02 13.07 -48.09
CA LEU A 5 -45.66 13.11 -47.55
C LEU A 5 -45.68 12.53 -46.13
N ALA A 6 -44.91 11.46 -45.91
CA ALA A 6 -44.60 10.96 -44.58
C ALA A 6 -43.36 11.69 -44.04
N VAL A 7 -43.57 12.60 -43.09
CA VAL A 7 -42.49 13.22 -42.30
C VAL A 7 -42.11 12.24 -41.18
N SER A 8 -40.90 11.67 -41.26
CA SER A 8 -40.34 10.87 -40.18
C SER A 8 -39.71 11.80 -39.14
N LEU A 9 -40.35 11.95 -37.98
CA LEU A 9 -39.71 12.58 -36.82
C LEU A 9 -38.66 11.61 -36.24
N LEU A 10 -37.39 11.91 -36.46
CA LEU A 10 -36.29 11.33 -35.69
C LEU A 10 -36.35 11.92 -34.28
N LEU A 11 -36.84 11.15 -33.31
CA LEU A 11 -36.62 11.45 -31.90
C LEU A 11 -35.14 11.24 -31.59
N THR A 12 -34.36 12.32 -31.57
CA THR A 12 -33.04 12.33 -30.95
C THR A 12 -33.23 12.19 -29.44
N ALA A 13 -33.04 10.98 -28.92
CA ALA A 13 -32.92 10.77 -27.48
C ALA A 13 -31.73 11.61 -26.98
N ALA A 14 -32.00 12.62 -26.17
CA ALA A 14 -30.96 13.41 -25.53
C ALA A 14 -30.08 12.46 -24.69
N ALA A 15 -28.77 12.53 -24.88
CA ALA A 15 -27.83 11.78 -24.06
C ALA A 15 -28.09 12.11 -22.57
N PRO A 16 -28.09 11.11 -21.67
CA PRO A 16 -28.27 11.38 -20.25
C PRO A 16 -27.22 12.40 -19.79
N ALA A 17 -27.65 13.38 -19.01
CA ALA A 17 -26.75 14.36 -18.43
C ALA A 17 -25.64 13.63 -17.66
N PRO A 18 -24.37 14.08 -17.75
CA PRO A 18 -23.28 13.45 -17.02
C PRO A 18 -23.62 13.42 -15.52
N PRO A 19 -23.23 12.35 -14.80
CA PRO A 19 -23.52 12.25 -13.38
C PRO A 19 -22.98 13.49 -12.68
N ALA A 20 -23.82 14.10 -11.85
CA ALA A 20 -23.33 15.11 -10.93
C ALA A 20 -22.49 14.35 -9.89
N CYS A 21 -21.18 14.22 -10.15
CA CYS A 21 -20.20 13.50 -9.32
C CYS A 21 -20.02 14.17 -7.95
N ARG A 22 -21.09 14.20 -7.15
CA ARG A 22 -21.15 14.76 -5.81
C ARG A 22 -20.51 13.77 -4.86
N PHE A 23 -19.59 14.25 -4.02
CA PHE A 23 -18.94 13.42 -3.01
C PHE A 23 -19.86 13.21 -1.80
N ALA A 24 -20.81 12.30 -1.95
CA ALA A 24 -21.84 11.95 -0.99
C ALA A 24 -22.04 10.43 -0.92
N GLY A 25 -22.91 9.94 -0.03
CA GLY A 25 -23.25 8.52 0.06
C GLY A 25 -22.06 7.62 0.38
N GLU A 26 -21.99 6.48 -0.30
CA GLU A 26 -20.94 5.45 -0.09
C GLU A 26 -19.51 5.99 -0.26
N PRO A 27 -19.13 6.71 -1.34
CA PRO A 27 -17.81 7.32 -1.47
C PRO A 27 -17.40 8.15 -0.25
N ARG A 28 -18.28 9.07 0.19
CA ARG A 28 -17.99 9.97 1.32
C ARG A 28 -17.93 9.22 2.66
N ALA A 29 -18.79 8.22 2.85
CA ALA A 29 -18.84 7.42 4.07
C ALA A 29 -17.58 6.55 4.20
N TRP A 30 -17.27 5.76 3.17
CA TRP A 30 -16.10 4.90 3.18
C TRP A 30 -14.80 5.68 3.35
N SER A 31 -14.64 6.81 2.64
CA SER A 31 -13.44 7.65 2.76
C SER A 31 -13.25 8.21 4.18
N ARG A 32 -14.36 8.53 4.85
CA ARG A 32 -14.33 8.98 6.26
C ARG A 32 -13.84 7.86 7.16
N ASP A 33 -14.37 6.64 6.97
CA ASP A 33 -14.04 5.49 7.80
C ASP A 33 -12.59 5.02 7.57
N ALA A 34 -12.12 5.07 6.33
CA ALA A 34 -10.74 4.76 5.94
C ALA A 34 -9.75 5.72 6.60
N LEU A 35 -9.93 7.03 6.42
CA LEU A 35 -9.08 8.06 7.02
C LEU A 35 -9.17 8.05 8.56
N ALA A 36 -10.35 7.84 9.14
CA ALA A 36 -10.49 7.75 10.60
C ALA A 36 -9.80 6.50 11.17
N SER A 37 -9.75 5.41 10.39
CA SER A 37 -9.03 4.21 10.77
C SER A 37 -7.52 4.39 10.65
N TRP A 38 -7.06 5.11 9.63
CA TRP A 38 -5.65 5.53 9.54
C TRP A 38 -5.24 6.42 10.71
N ASP A 39 -6.00 7.49 11.00
CA ASP A 39 -5.70 8.41 12.10
C ASP A 39 -5.62 7.67 13.45
N ARG A 40 -6.46 6.65 13.64
CA ARG A 40 -6.41 5.78 14.82
C ARG A 40 -5.15 4.92 14.85
N LEU A 41 -4.82 4.25 13.75
CA LEU A 41 -3.62 3.42 13.64
C LEU A 41 -2.37 4.26 13.90
N ASP A 42 -2.31 5.46 13.33
CA ASP A 42 -1.22 6.39 13.54
C ASP A 42 -1.11 6.79 15.02
N HIS A 43 -2.20 7.25 15.61
CA HIS A 43 -2.20 7.67 17.01
C HIS A 43 -1.80 6.55 17.99
N GLU A 44 -2.31 5.34 17.79
CA GLU A 44 -2.15 4.24 18.74
C GLU A 44 -0.85 3.47 18.53
N ARG A 45 -0.37 3.36 17.28
CA ARG A 45 0.69 2.42 16.89
C ARG A 45 1.83 3.05 16.11
N LEU A 46 1.57 3.77 15.01
CA LEU A 46 2.66 4.30 14.16
C LEU A 46 3.41 5.46 14.83
N ARG A 47 2.65 6.39 15.42
CA ARG A 47 3.11 7.60 16.11
C ARG A 47 4.02 8.44 15.23
N ILE A 48 3.58 8.69 14.00
CA ILE A 48 4.33 9.47 13.03
C ILE A 48 4.46 10.91 13.57
N ALA A 49 5.70 11.38 13.71
CA ALA A 49 5.97 12.69 14.30
C ALA A 49 5.44 13.84 13.43
N GLU A 50 5.57 13.71 12.11
CA GLU A 50 5.13 14.71 11.13
C GLU A 50 4.32 14.03 10.02
N PRO A 51 3.02 13.74 10.25
CA PRO A 51 2.20 13.04 9.27
C PRO A 51 1.99 13.86 8.00
N VAL A 52 2.23 13.23 6.85
CA VAL A 52 1.92 13.80 5.54
C VAL A 52 0.41 13.80 5.32
N ILE A 53 -0.10 14.91 4.77
CA ILE A 53 -1.49 15.03 4.29
C ILE A 53 -1.46 15.05 2.77
N PRO A 54 -1.62 13.89 2.09
CA PRO A 54 -1.52 13.81 0.64
C PRO A 54 -2.74 14.42 -0.06
N VAL A 55 -2.59 14.77 -1.33
CA VAL A 55 -3.73 14.91 -2.24
C VAL A 55 -4.30 13.51 -2.48
N ILE A 56 -5.62 13.34 -2.36
CA ILE A 56 -6.24 12.01 -2.54
C ILE A 56 -7.15 12.02 -3.77
N THR A 57 -6.99 11.06 -4.66
CA THR A 57 -7.91 10.83 -5.78
C THR A 57 -8.62 9.50 -5.57
N LEU A 58 -9.95 9.55 -5.42
CA LEU A 58 -10.79 8.37 -5.29
C LEU A 58 -11.72 8.28 -6.49
N PHE A 59 -11.99 7.10 -7.00
CA PHE A 59 -12.85 6.98 -8.18
C PHE A 59 -13.70 5.72 -8.17
N ASP A 60 -14.84 5.77 -8.86
CA ASP A 60 -15.68 4.61 -9.14
C ASP A 60 -15.75 4.35 -10.66
N GLN A 61 -16.79 3.65 -11.13
CA GLN A 61 -16.95 3.35 -12.56
C GLN A 61 -17.20 4.60 -13.43
N THR A 62 -17.67 5.71 -12.86
CA THR A 62 -18.17 6.87 -13.61
C THR A 62 -17.68 8.22 -13.11
N CYS A 63 -17.22 8.29 -11.86
CA CYS A 63 -16.83 9.52 -11.18
C CYS A 63 -15.48 9.38 -10.51
N ALA A 64 -14.70 10.47 -10.56
CA ALA A 64 -13.51 10.67 -9.75
C ALA A 64 -13.71 11.86 -8.82
N TRP A 65 -13.06 11.80 -7.65
CA TRP A 65 -13.05 12.82 -6.63
C TRP A 65 -11.63 13.11 -6.19
N THR A 66 -11.18 14.34 -6.40
CA THR A 66 -9.92 14.84 -5.89
C THR A 66 -10.16 15.61 -4.59
N LEU A 67 -9.54 15.14 -3.52
CA LEU A 67 -9.55 15.71 -2.19
C LEU A 67 -8.19 16.43 -2.00
N THR A 68 -8.21 17.75 -2.08
CA THR A 68 -7.02 18.58 -1.91
C THR A 68 -6.94 19.11 -0.47
N PRO A 69 -5.82 18.96 0.25
CA PRO A 69 -5.66 19.51 1.59
C PRO A 69 -5.97 21.02 1.61
N ASP A 70 -6.90 21.43 2.48
CA ASP A 70 -7.37 22.81 2.59
C ASP A 70 -7.94 23.08 3.99
N ALA A 71 -7.39 24.06 4.70
CA ALA A 71 -7.86 24.46 6.02
C ALA A 71 -9.34 24.87 6.05
N ARG A 72 -9.90 25.30 4.91
CA ARG A 72 -11.32 25.68 4.74
C ARG A 72 -12.14 24.60 4.03
N GLY A 73 -11.58 23.41 3.84
CA GLY A 73 -12.25 22.26 3.22
C GLY A 73 -13.52 21.83 3.96
N ASP A 74 -14.49 21.33 3.20
CA ASP A 74 -15.82 20.89 3.65
C ASP A 74 -15.87 19.40 4.03
N PHE A 75 -14.85 18.62 3.64
CA PHE A 75 -14.66 17.26 4.08
C PHE A 75 -13.60 17.22 5.18
N ARG A 76 -14.02 16.87 6.41
CA ARG A 76 -13.15 16.78 7.59
C ARG A 76 -13.18 15.38 8.17
N VAL A 77 -11.99 14.87 8.49
CA VAL A 77 -11.77 13.64 9.27
C VAL A 77 -10.61 13.91 10.23
N GLY A 78 -10.85 13.78 11.54
CA GLY A 78 -9.85 14.16 12.55
C GLY A 78 -9.34 15.58 12.36
N ALA A 79 -8.02 15.72 12.27
CA ALA A 79 -7.33 16.98 11.98
C ALA A 79 -7.27 17.32 10.48
N ARG A 80 -7.54 16.35 9.60
CA ARG A 80 -7.43 16.50 8.14
C ARG A 80 -8.67 17.23 7.62
N ARG A 81 -8.44 18.20 6.73
CA ARG A 81 -9.48 18.92 6.00
C ARG A 81 -9.15 18.96 4.51
N TYR A 82 -10.15 18.66 3.70
CA TYR A 82 -10.03 18.59 2.26
C TYR A 82 -11.13 19.42 1.59
N ARG A 83 -10.75 20.14 0.54
CA ARG A 83 -11.68 20.61 -0.48
C ARG A 83 -11.88 19.48 -1.48
N VAL A 84 -13.12 19.18 -1.83
CA VAL A 84 -13.44 18.08 -2.75
C VAL A 84 -13.90 18.62 -4.11
N ALA A 85 -13.29 18.13 -5.19
CA ALA A 85 -13.72 18.36 -6.56
C ALA A 85 -14.09 17.03 -7.20
N GLY A 86 -15.29 16.94 -7.77
CA GLY A 86 -15.77 15.73 -8.47
C GLY A 86 -15.83 15.95 -9.98
N SER A 87 -15.42 14.94 -10.75
CA SER A 87 -15.46 14.95 -12.22
C SER A 87 -15.99 13.62 -12.75
N ALA A 88 -16.78 13.67 -13.82
CA ALA A 88 -17.19 12.48 -14.54
C ALA A 88 -16.05 12.00 -15.43
N HIS A 89 -15.98 10.69 -15.67
CA HIS A 89 -15.05 10.10 -16.62
C HIS A 89 -15.67 8.97 -17.44
N SER A 90 -15.05 8.68 -18.58
CA SER A 90 -15.44 7.60 -19.50
C SER A 90 -14.45 6.43 -19.50
N GLY A 91 -13.81 6.17 -18.35
CA GLY A 91 -12.88 5.04 -18.17
C GLY A 91 -11.43 5.45 -17.88
N GLN A 92 -11.11 6.74 -17.90
CA GLN A 92 -9.79 7.26 -17.52
C GLN A 92 -9.94 8.27 -16.37
N VAL A 93 -9.12 8.15 -15.35
CA VAL A 93 -9.09 9.04 -14.18
C VAL A 93 -7.85 9.92 -14.27
N GLY A 94 -8.04 11.23 -14.14
CA GLY A 94 -6.93 12.18 -14.10
C GLY A 94 -6.18 12.12 -12.76
N LEU A 95 -4.86 12.25 -12.83
CA LEU A 95 -3.97 12.28 -11.67
C LEU A 95 -3.57 13.72 -11.31
N PRO A 96 -3.21 13.99 -10.04
CA PRO A 96 -2.73 15.32 -9.62
C PRO A 96 -1.45 15.80 -10.30
N ASP A 97 -0.63 14.88 -10.84
CA ASP A 97 0.59 15.18 -11.60
C ASP A 97 0.34 15.47 -13.10
N GLY A 98 -0.93 15.42 -13.54
CA GLY A 98 -1.33 15.61 -14.93
C GLY A 98 -1.39 14.31 -15.75
N GLY A 99 -0.99 13.18 -15.18
CA GLY A 99 -1.14 11.86 -15.78
C GLY A 99 -2.59 11.35 -15.78
N THR A 100 -2.79 10.15 -16.32
CA THR A 100 -4.10 9.46 -16.24
C THR A 100 -3.91 7.97 -16.01
N VAL A 101 -4.89 7.34 -15.37
CA VAL A 101 -4.95 5.89 -15.17
C VAL A 101 -6.28 5.31 -15.63
N PRO A 102 -6.33 4.03 -16.04
CA PRO A 102 -7.60 3.36 -16.32
C PRO A 102 -8.45 3.24 -15.05
N ALA A 103 -9.76 3.47 -15.15
CA ALA A 103 -10.73 3.34 -14.07
C ALA A 103 -11.03 1.86 -13.74
N ARG A 104 -10.02 1.15 -13.25
CA ARG A 104 -10.07 -0.27 -12.84
C ARG A 104 -9.57 -0.44 -11.41
N LYS A 105 -9.59 -1.66 -10.89
CA LYS A 105 -8.99 -2.00 -9.58
C LYS A 105 -7.51 -1.56 -9.56
N LEU A 106 -7.22 -0.48 -8.84
CA LEU A 106 -5.88 0.04 -8.64
C LEU A 106 -5.83 0.88 -7.36
N ALA A 107 -4.66 0.95 -6.76
CA ALA A 107 -4.30 1.93 -5.77
C ALA A 107 -2.78 2.11 -5.80
N PHE A 108 -2.30 3.32 -5.54
CA PHE A 108 -0.88 3.60 -5.31
C PHE A 108 -0.70 4.99 -4.69
N ALA A 109 0.46 5.22 -4.09
CA ALA A 109 0.93 6.54 -3.71
C ALA A 109 2.14 6.95 -4.56
N SER A 110 2.29 8.24 -4.84
CA SER A 110 3.42 8.76 -5.62
C SER A 110 3.79 10.17 -5.20
N PRO A 111 5.07 10.55 -5.28
CA PRO A 111 5.49 11.93 -5.17
C PRO A 111 5.00 12.77 -6.35
N MET A 112 4.82 14.05 -6.09
CA MET A 112 4.57 15.11 -7.06
C MET A 112 5.84 15.92 -7.26
N SER A 113 5.94 16.61 -8.40
CA SER A 113 7.10 17.46 -8.74
C SER A 113 7.38 18.59 -7.77
N ASP A 114 6.39 18.99 -6.96
CA ASP A 114 6.52 20.00 -5.91
C ASP A 114 6.87 19.42 -4.52
N GLY A 115 7.20 18.13 -4.45
CA GLY A 115 7.58 17.41 -3.23
C GLY A 115 6.41 16.95 -2.37
N ARG A 116 5.15 17.26 -2.74
CA ARG A 116 3.97 16.69 -2.07
C ARG A 116 3.74 15.25 -2.50
N MET A 117 2.91 14.54 -1.72
CA MET A 117 2.43 13.20 -2.10
C MET A 117 1.01 13.27 -2.63
N PHE A 118 0.70 12.42 -3.60
CA PHE A 118 -0.67 12.02 -3.86
C PHE A 118 -0.89 10.53 -3.61
N PHE A 119 -2.13 10.19 -3.31
CA PHE A 119 -2.64 8.83 -3.19
C PHE A 119 -3.82 8.70 -4.13
N ILE A 120 -3.86 7.63 -4.93
CA ILE A 120 -5.01 7.30 -5.77
C ILE A 120 -5.51 5.90 -5.43
N MET A 121 -6.83 5.73 -5.42
CA MET A 121 -7.43 4.43 -5.22
C MET A 121 -8.84 4.33 -5.81
N ALA A 122 -9.12 3.17 -6.39
CA ALA A 122 -10.47 2.77 -6.75
C ALA A 122 -11.35 2.62 -5.49
N LEU A 123 -12.57 3.11 -5.50
CA LEU A 123 -13.52 2.98 -4.40
C LEU A 123 -14.11 1.56 -4.34
N PRO A 124 -14.64 1.12 -3.18
CA PRO A 124 -15.14 -0.25 -2.97
C PRO A 124 -16.12 -0.78 -4.03
N ALA A 125 -16.88 0.10 -4.69
CA ALA A 125 -17.76 -0.28 -5.79
C ALA A 125 -17.01 -0.91 -6.98
N VAL A 126 -15.77 -0.51 -7.26
CA VAL A 126 -14.93 -1.09 -8.32
C VAL A 126 -14.45 -2.48 -7.91
N TRP A 127 -13.95 -2.63 -6.67
CA TRP A 127 -13.50 -3.92 -6.12
C TRP A 127 -14.63 -4.95 -6.08
N ARG A 128 -15.84 -4.53 -5.70
CA ARG A 128 -17.04 -5.38 -5.68
C ARG A 128 -17.42 -5.92 -7.07
N ALA A 129 -17.10 -5.16 -8.11
CA ALA A 129 -17.44 -5.50 -9.49
C ALA A 129 -16.39 -6.40 -10.16
N ASP A 130 -15.27 -6.70 -9.50
CA ASP A 130 -14.22 -7.55 -10.02
C ASP A 130 -14.56 -9.04 -9.82
N PRO A 131 -14.87 -9.79 -10.90
CA PRO A 131 -15.24 -11.20 -10.78
C PRO A 131 -14.04 -12.12 -10.47
N ASP A 132 -12.81 -11.66 -10.70
CA ASP A 132 -11.59 -12.45 -10.55
C ASP A 132 -11.00 -12.34 -9.13
N GLU A 133 -11.64 -11.56 -8.26
CA GLU A 133 -11.22 -11.32 -6.88
C GLU A 133 -12.16 -12.03 -5.88
N PRO A 134 -11.80 -13.23 -5.38
CA PRO A 134 -12.68 -14.02 -4.51
C PRO A 134 -12.69 -13.53 -3.05
N ARG A 135 -11.76 -12.64 -2.66
CA ARG A 135 -11.67 -12.13 -1.29
C ARG A 135 -12.82 -11.16 -1.00
N ASP A 136 -13.13 -10.99 0.29
CA ASP A 136 -14.11 -9.99 0.74
C ASP A 136 -13.67 -8.58 0.29
N TRP A 137 -14.37 -8.01 -0.68
CA TRP A 137 -14.04 -6.73 -1.30
C TRP A 137 -14.04 -5.56 -0.31
N ARG A 138 -14.85 -5.62 0.76
CA ARG A 138 -14.89 -4.56 1.79
C ARG A 138 -13.58 -4.54 2.55
N ARG A 139 -13.15 -5.70 3.04
CA ARG A 139 -11.85 -5.85 3.71
C ARG A 139 -10.70 -5.57 2.76
N LEU A 140 -10.75 -6.08 1.53
CA LEU A 140 -9.67 -5.88 0.57
C LEU A 140 -9.45 -4.41 0.24
N SER A 141 -10.53 -3.66 -0.02
CA SER A 141 -10.42 -2.21 -0.26
C SER A 141 -9.80 -1.47 0.94
N MET A 142 -10.11 -1.87 2.18
CA MET A 142 -9.49 -1.24 3.35
C MET A 142 -8.03 -1.66 3.57
N VAL A 143 -7.71 -2.94 3.32
CA VAL A 143 -6.34 -3.46 3.39
C VAL A 143 -5.43 -2.74 2.40
N VAL A 144 -5.90 -2.60 1.15
CA VAL A 144 -5.17 -1.85 0.12
C VAL A 144 -5.06 -0.38 0.51
N PHE A 145 -6.14 0.25 1.01
CA PHE A 145 -6.05 1.61 1.51
C PHE A 145 -4.98 1.76 2.59
N MET A 146 -4.97 0.89 3.60
CA MET A 146 -4.00 0.97 4.71
C MET A 146 -2.56 0.78 4.23
N HIS A 147 -2.34 -0.16 3.31
CA HIS A 147 -1.04 -0.44 2.72
C HIS A 147 -0.53 0.78 1.94
N GLU A 148 -1.28 1.19 0.91
CA GLU A 148 -0.85 2.24 0.00
C GLU A 148 -0.78 3.62 0.66
N PHE A 149 -1.68 3.88 1.62
CA PHE A 149 -1.66 5.12 2.36
C PHE A 149 -0.43 5.21 3.28
N ALA A 150 0.16 4.08 3.72
CA ALA A 150 1.42 4.09 4.46
C ALA A 150 2.57 4.65 3.61
N HIS A 151 2.63 4.34 2.32
CA HIS A 151 3.67 4.86 1.42
C HIS A 151 3.64 6.38 1.27
N THR A 152 2.47 7.01 1.45
CA THR A 152 2.36 8.49 1.48
C THR A 152 3.20 9.13 2.60
N GLN A 153 3.54 8.36 3.63
CA GLN A 153 4.32 8.81 4.78
C GLN A 153 5.82 8.53 4.65
N GLN A 154 6.24 7.82 3.59
CA GLN A 154 7.60 7.27 3.46
C GLN A 154 8.42 7.92 2.35
N ALA A 155 7.84 8.86 1.61
CA ALA A 155 8.52 9.52 0.49
C ALA A 155 9.81 10.25 0.91
N ALA A 156 9.77 10.97 2.04
CA ALA A 156 10.94 11.69 2.55
C ALA A 156 12.03 10.77 3.13
N SER A 157 11.74 9.47 3.33
CA SER A 157 12.67 8.49 3.88
C SER A 157 13.02 7.41 2.85
N LEU A 158 12.16 6.41 2.66
CA LEU A 158 12.39 5.30 1.73
C LEU A 158 12.32 5.75 0.26
N GLY A 159 11.45 6.70 -0.08
CA GLY A 159 11.36 7.25 -1.45
C GLY A 159 12.71 7.81 -1.92
N VAL A 160 13.37 8.64 -1.09
CA VAL A 160 14.71 9.17 -1.37
C VAL A 160 15.76 8.06 -1.54
N ARG A 161 15.65 6.94 -0.80
CA ARG A 161 16.56 5.81 -0.95
C ARG A 161 16.33 5.06 -2.26
N ILE A 162 15.08 4.93 -2.69
CA ILE A 162 14.75 4.35 -3.99
C ILE A 162 15.33 5.23 -5.11
N ASP A 163 15.15 6.56 -5.03
CA ASP A 163 15.74 7.50 -6.00
C ASP A 163 17.27 7.36 -6.07
N ASP A 164 17.95 7.20 -4.93
CA ASP A 164 19.40 6.97 -4.88
C ASP A 164 19.80 5.62 -5.51
N LEU A 165 19.05 4.54 -5.24
CA LEU A 165 19.28 3.24 -5.84
C LEU A 165 19.15 3.29 -7.37
N LEU A 166 18.12 3.97 -7.88
CA LEU A 166 17.92 4.18 -9.32
C LEU A 166 19.10 4.96 -9.91
N ALA A 167 19.52 6.06 -9.27
CA ALA A 167 20.67 6.86 -9.71
C ALA A 167 21.99 6.07 -9.72
N ARG A 168 22.11 5.04 -8.86
CA ARG A 168 23.28 4.14 -8.76
C ARG A 168 23.21 2.94 -9.69
N GLY A 169 22.17 2.82 -10.52
CA GLY A 169 22.05 1.81 -11.57
C GLY A 169 21.10 0.66 -11.27
N LEU A 170 20.18 0.81 -10.31
CA LEU A 170 19.00 -0.05 -10.24
C LEU A 170 18.12 0.24 -11.49
N PRO A 171 17.51 -0.78 -12.15
CA PRO A 171 16.71 -0.55 -13.36
C PRO A 171 15.60 0.49 -13.16
N GLU A 172 15.40 1.39 -14.13
CA GLU A 172 14.40 2.49 -14.03
C GLU A 172 12.95 2.00 -13.87
N ASP A 173 12.66 0.78 -14.31
CA ASP A 173 11.37 0.10 -14.19
C ASP A 173 11.26 -0.77 -12.93
N SER A 174 12.19 -0.63 -11.98
CA SER A 174 12.13 -1.37 -10.72
C SER A 174 10.93 -0.95 -9.88
N ASP A 175 10.13 -1.94 -9.49
CA ASP A 175 9.02 -1.82 -8.55
C ASP A 175 9.22 -2.76 -7.36
N ASP A 176 8.16 -3.00 -6.59
CA ASP A 176 8.21 -3.83 -5.39
C ASP A 176 8.61 -5.30 -5.69
N ASP A 177 8.50 -5.75 -6.93
CA ASP A 177 8.89 -7.09 -7.36
C ASP A 177 10.34 -7.17 -7.89
N VAL A 178 11.13 -6.09 -7.81
CA VAL A 178 12.51 -6.01 -8.38
C VAL A 178 13.41 -7.19 -8.02
N ILE A 179 13.31 -7.72 -6.79
CA ILE A 179 14.07 -8.90 -6.36
C ILE A 179 13.54 -10.18 -7.02
N GLN A 180 12.22 -10.34 -7.07
CA GLN A 180 11.57 -11.48 -7.69
C GLN A 180 11.83 -11.52 -9.19
N ASP A 181 11.78 -10.38 -9.87
CA ASP A 181 12.00 -10.30 -11.31
C ASP A 181 13.46 -10.57 -11.67
N ARG A 182 14.41 -10.07 -10.87
CA ARG A 182 15.84 -10.28 -11.10
C ARG A 182 16.31 -11.69 -10.74
N PHE A 183 15.77 -12.29 -9.68
CA PHE A 183 16.30 -13.52 -9.09
C PHE A 183 15.36 -14.73 -9.13
N GLY A 184 14.08 -14.54 -9.46
CA GLY A 184 13.04 -15.58 -9.43
C GLY A 184 13.30 -16.79 -10.32
N ALA A 185 13.96 -16.58 -11.45
CA ALA A 185 14.37 -17.67 -12.35
C ALA A 185 15.71 -18.31 -11.99
N ARG A 186 16.43 -17.80 -10.97
CA ARG A 186 17.75 -18.35 -10.62
C ARG A 186 17.59 -19.65 -9.82
N PRO A 187 18.37 -20.69 -10.15
CA PRO A 187 18.37 -21.93 -9.37
C PRO A 187 18.61 -21.67 -7.88
N ASP A 188 17.87 -22.40 -7.05
CA ASP A 188 17.87 -22.35 -5.58
C ASP A 188 17.45 -21.03 -4.92
N TYR A 189 17.28 -19.92 -5.66
CA TYR A 189 16.90 -18.64 -5.05
C TYR A 189 15.49 -18.68 -4.45
N PRO A 190 14.43 -19.10 -5.20
CA PRO A 190 13.08 -19.15 -4.63
C PRO A 190 13.01 -20.00 -3.36
N ALA A 191 13.68 -21.16 -3.35
CA ALA A 191 13.71 -22.04 -2.19
C ALA A 191 14.44 -21.41 -0.99
N ALA A 192 15.52 -20.65 -1.22
CA ALA A 192 16.21 -19.93 -0.16
C ALA A 192 15.36 -18.79 0.42
N TYR A 193 14.71 -18.01 -0.45
CA TYR A 193 13.75 -16.98 -0.07
C TYR A 193 12.58 -17.57 0.75
N GLU A 194 11.94 -18.65 0.28
CA GLU A 194 10.82 -19.28 0.97
C GLU A 194 11.21 -19.78 2.36
N ALA A 195 12.39 -20.40 2.49
CA ALA A 195 12.90 -20.89 3.77
C ALA A 195 13.18 -19.76 4.77
N GLU A 196 13.69 -18.63 4.28
CA GLU A 196 13.93 -17.40 5.05
C GLU A 196 12.63 -16.74 5.52
N ARG A 197 11.71 -16.50 4.60
CA ARG A 197 10.35 -16.01 4.88
C ARG A 197 9.67 -16.85 5.97
N ASP A 198 9.74 -18.17 5.87
CA ASP A 198 9.12 -19.08 6.83
C ASP A 198 9.79 -19.01 8.22
N LEU A 199 11.08 -18.66 8.31
CA LEU A 199 11.73 -18.37 9.59
C LEU A 199 11.17 -17.10 10.24
N PHE A 200 10.95 -16.03 9.46
CA PHE A 200 10.35 -14.80 9.99
C PHE A 200 8.93 -15.03 10.53
N TYR A 201 8.08 -15.74 9.79
CA TYR A 201 6.74 -16.07 10.29
C TYR A 201 6.75 -16.98 11.52
N ARG A 202 7.70 -17.92 11.63
CA ARG A 202 7.88 -18.73 12.85
C ARG A 202 8.30 -17.86 14.04
N ALA A 203 9.20 -16.89 13.84
CA ALA A 203 9.59 -15.95 14.88
C ALA A 203 8.40 -15.09 15.34
N ALA A 204 7.59 -14.60 14.41
CA ALA A 204 6.37 -13.85 14.71
C ALA A 204 5.33 -14.67 15.49
N ALA A 205 5.21 -15.97 15.19
CA ALA A 205 4.26 -16.88 15.82
C ALA A 205 4.74 -17.53 17.13
N ALA A 206 5.99 -17.28 17.55
CA ALA A 206 6.55 -17.86 18.76
C ALA A 206 5.71 -17.53 20.01
N THR A 207 5.68 -18.40 21.02
CA THR A 207 4.83 -18.23 22.20
C THR A 207 5.41 -17.28 23.25
N ASP A 208 6.72 -17.07 23.24
CA ASP A 208 7.45 -16.26 24.22
C ASP A 208 8.56 -15.44 23.54
N ALA A 209 9.11 -14.46 24.27
CA ALA A 209 10.10 -13.53 23.73
C ALA A 209 11.47 -14.18 23.45
N ALA A 210 11.87 -15.19 24.22
CA ALA A 210 13.14 -15.88 24.00
C ALA A 210 13.11 -16.69 22.70
N SER A 211 12.03 -17.43 22.48
CA SER A 211 11.76 -18.17 21.25
C SER A 211 11.62 -17.24 20.04
N ALA A 212 10.92 -16.10 20.20
CA ALA A 212 10.79 -15.10 19.14
C ALA A 212 12.16 -14.53 18.74
N ARG A 213 13.01 -14.19 19.72
CA ARG A 213 14.37 -13.68 19.49
C ARG A 213 15.28 -14.70 18.82
N ALA A 214 15.27 -15.95 19.28
CA ALA A 214 16.06 -17.02 18.67
C ALA A 214 15.62 -17.29 17.21
N GLY A 215 14.30 -17.27 16.96
CA GLY A 215 13.73 -17.37 15.62
C GLY A 215 14.14 -16.19 14.73
N LEU A 216 14.05 -14.96 15.24
CA LEU A 216 14.45 -13.75 14.51
C LEU A 216 15.94 -13.77 14.16
N ALA A 217 16.80 -14.19 15.09
CA ALA A 217 18.23 -14.32 14.84
C ALA A 217 18.54 -15.35 13.75
N SER A 218 17.80 -16.47 13.74
CA SER A 218 17.92 -17.52 12.72
C SER A 218 17.43 -17.03 11.35
N ALA A 219 16.32 -16.29 11.31
CA ALA A 219 15.81 -15.66 10.10
C ALA A 219 16.80 -14.63 9.53
N ALA A 220 17.33 -13.74 10.38
CA ALA A 220 18.33 -12.74 10.01
C ALA A 220 19.62 -13.38 9.46
N GLN A 221 20.05 -14.51 10.05
CA GLN A 221 21.20 -15.26 9.54
C GLN A 221 20.91 -15.87 8.16
N ALA A 222 19.72 -16.42 7.95
CA ALA A 222 19.31 -16.96 6.64
C ALA A 222 19.28 -15.84 5.57
N MET A 223 18.71 -14.69 5.90
CA MET A 223 18.71 -13.47 5.07
C MET A 223 20.11 -13.03 4.71
N ALA A 224 21.00 -12.88 5.70
CA ALA A 224 22.39 -12.54 5.46
C ALA A 224 23.08 -13.57 4.55
N ALA A 225 22.81 -14.86 4.73
CA ALA A 225 23.38 -15.92 3.89
C ALA A 225 22.85 -15.90 2.45
N ARG A 226 21.54 -15.67 2.25
CA ARG A 226 20.94 -15.49 0.91
C ARG A 226 21.57 -14.29 0.21
N ARG A 227 21.51 -13.11 0.84
CA ARG A 227 22.11 -11.89 0.28
C ARG A 227 23.59 -12.09 -0.04
N ALA A 228 24.34 -12.67 0.88
CA ALA A 228 25.74 -12.96 0.66
C ALA A 228 25.96 -13.94 -0.49
N ARG A 229 25.07 -14.88 -0.82
CA ARG A 229 25.24 -15.82 -1.94
C ARG A 229 24.93 -15.19 -3.29
N TRP A 230 23.87 -14.37 -3.40
CA TRP A 230 23.36 -13.90 -4.69
C TRP A 230 23.61 -12.41 -4.99
N PHE A 231 23.73 -11.55 -3.99
CA PHE A 231 23.94 -10.11 -4.18
C PHE A 231 25.44 -9.79 -4.19
N ARG A 232 26.12 -10.23 -5.26
CA ARG A 232 27.57 -10.05 -5.46
C ARG A 232 27.86 -9.49 -6.84
N GLY A 233 29.04 -8.88 -7.00
CA GLY A 233 29.50 -8.35 -8.28
C GLY A 233 28.52 -7.30 -8.81
N GLU A 234 28.03 -7.49 -10.03
CA GLU A 234 27.03 -6.62 -10.67
C GLU A 234 25.68 -6.57 -9.91
N ASP A 235 25.38 -7.60 -9.11
CA ASP A 235 24.15 -7.69 -8.33
C ASP A 235 24.29 -7.12 -6.91
N ALA A 236 25.43 -6.51 -6.56
CA ALA A 236 25.68 -6.04 -5.18
C ALA A 236 24.69 -4.96 -4.70
N LEU A 237 24.18 -4.12 -5.62
CA LEU A 237 23.21 -3.06 -5.30
C LEU A 237 21.88 -3.63 -4.77
N TYR A 238 21.53 -4.86 -5.17
CA TYR A 238 20.28 -5.50 -4.76
C TYR A 238 20.24 -5.85 -3.27
N ALA A 239 21.38 -5.86 -2.55
CA ALA A 239 21.35 -6.02 -1.10
C ALA A 239 20.69 -4.84 -0.39
N GLU A 240 20.97 -3.63 -0.85
CA GLU A 240 20.34 -2.42 -0.31
C GLU A 240 18.91 -2.27 -0.84
N ALA A 241 18.66 -2.61 -2.10
CA ALA A 241 17.30 -2.64 -2.64
C ALA A 241 16.40 -3.61 -1.87
N ASP A 242 16.86 -4.83 -1.60
CA ASP A 242 16.12 -5.84 -0.83
C ASP A 242 15.73 -5.30 0.56
N ASP A 243 16.65 -4.67 1.30
CA ASP A 243 16.34 -4.05 2.60
C ASP A 243 15.32 -2.90 2.48
N VAL A 244 15.47 -2.03 1.46
CA VAL A 244 14.54 -0.90 1.24
C VAL A 244 13.13 -1.38 0.88
N PHE A 245 12.98 -2.29 -0.08
CA PHE A 245 11.68 -2.79 -0.52
C PHE A 245 11.02 -3.69 0.54
N LEU A 246 11.78 -4.54 1.26
CA LEU A 246 11.24 -5.28 2.41
C LEU A 246 10.72 -4.35 3.50
N THR A 247 11.38 -3.20 3.70
CA THR A 247 10.91 -2.19 4.66
C THR A 247 9.64 -1.51 4.16
N LEU A 248 9.66 -1.01 2.92
CA LEU A 248 8.55 -0.30 2.30
C LEU A 248 7.29 -1.17 2.35
N GLU A 249 7.35 -2.33 1.72
CA GLU A 249 6.23 -3.24 1.58
C GLU A 249 5.81 -3.88 2.92
N GLY A 250 6.79 -4.21 3.76
CA GLY A 250 6.54 -4.77 5.07
C GLY A 250 5.76 -3.82 5.99
N THR A 251 6.10 -2.53 5.97
CA THR A 251 5.37 -1.52 6.76
C THR A 251 3.95 -1.29 6.25
N GLY A 252 3.74 -1.26 4.93
CA GLY A 252 2.41 -1.17 4.33
C GLY A 252 1.54 -2.37 4.70
N ASN A 253 2.07 -3.59 4.54
CA ASN A 253 1.36 -4.81 4.91
C ASN A 253 1.11 -4.92 6.41
N TRP A 254 2.05 -4.46 7.24
CA TRP A 254 1.84 -4.42 8.69
C TRP A 254 0.72 -3.45 9.06
N ALA A 255 0.66 -2.26 8.44
CA ALA A 255 -0.43 -1.31 8.67
C ALA A 255 -1.81 -1.92 8.33
N ALA A 256 -1.90 -2.65 7.21
CA ALA A 256 -3.10 -3.38 6.85
C ALA A 256 -3.43 -4.52 7.82
N TRP A 257 -2.43 -5.30 8.25
CA TRP A 257 -2.58 -6.38 9.23
C TRP A 257 -3.07 -5.86 10.58
N MET A 258 -2.56 -4.71 11.04
CA MET A 258 -3.00 -4.06 12.27
C MET A 258 -4.47 -3.64 12.20
N TRP A 259 -4.91 -3.09 11.07
CA TRP A 259 -6.33 -2.79 10.89
C TRP A 259 -7.18 -4.07 10.89
N LEU A 260 -6.72 -5.16 10.26
CA LEU A 260 -7.48 -6.41 10.22
C LEU A 260 -7.64 -7.05 11.61
N THR A 261 -6.67 -6.91 12.50
CA THR A 261 -6.70 -7.51 13.85
C THR A 261 -7.32 -6.58 14.90
N ASP A 262 -7.47 -5.28 14.64
CA ASP A 262 -8.12 -4.33 15.54
C ASP A 262 -9.61 -4.70 15.78
N PRO A 263 -10.08 -4.77 17.03
CA PRO A 263 -11.49 -4.93 17.37
C PRO A 263 -12.46 -3.89 16.74
N ARG A 264 -11.95 -2.70 16.42
CA ARG A 264 -12.64 -1.61 15.72
C ARG A 264 -12.36 -1.59 14.21
N GLY A 265 -11.60 -2.55 13.71
CA GLY A 265 -11.26 -2.73 12.29
C GLY A 265 -11.83 -4.04 11.75
N GLY A 266 -10.97 -4.88 11.16
CA GLY A 266 -11.36 -6.13 10.48
C GLY A 266 -11.78 -7.26 11.42
N ARG A 267 -11.40 -7.20 12.70
CA ARG A 267 -11.71 -8.18 13.76
C ARG A 267 -11.36 -9.63 13.42
N LEU A 268 -10.30 -9.82 12.66
CA LEU A 268 -9.78 -11.13 12.32
C LEU A 268 -8.84 -11.65 13.41
N SER A 269 -8.71 -12.98 13.48
CA SER A 269 -7.62 -13.57 14.24
C SER A 269 -6.28 -13.19 13.59
N PRO A 270 -5.16 -13.15 14.35
CA PRO A 270 -3.83 -12.94 13.79
C PRO A 270 -3.52 -13.85 12.58
N ALA A 271 -3.92 -15.14 12.66
CA ALA A 271 -3.69 -16.12 11.59
C ALA A 271 -4.51 -15.81 10.32
N ASP A 272 -5.79 -15.45 10.48
CA ASP A 272 -6.66 -15.08 9.35
C ASP A 272 -6.22 -13.75 8.73
N ALA A 273 -5.79 -12.79 9.54
CA ALA A 273 -5.25 -11.52 9.07
C ALA A 273 -3.96 -11.71 8.26
N THR A 274 -3.03 -12.53 8.75
CA THR A 274 -1.82 -12.89 8.00
C THR A 274 -2.17 -13.57 6.69
N THR A 275 -3.08 -14.54 6.69
CA THR A 275 -3.52 -15.23 5.47
C THR A 275 -4.15 -14.24 4.46
N PHE A 276 -4.97 -13.31 4.95
CA PHE A 276 -5.64 -12.32 4.11
C PHE A 276 -4.66 -11.36 3.42
N VAL A 277 -3.70 -10.81 4.18
CA VAL A 277 -2.72 -9.84 3.64
C VAL A 277 -1.78 -10.52 2.64
N ARG A 278 -1.30 -11.74 2.96
CA ARG A 278 -0.39 -12.47 2.06
C ARG A 278 -0.96 -12.76 0.69
N GLY A 279 -2.29 -12.90 0.57
CA GLY A 279 -2.98 -12.97 -0.73
C GLY A 279 -2.49 -14.06 -1.70
N GLY A 280 -1.83 -15.11 -1.21
CA GLY A 280 -1.23 -16.17 -2.02
C GLY A 280 0.31 -16.21 -2.04
N GLY A 281 1.00 -15.20 -1.49
CA GLY A 281 2.47 -15.23 -1.30
C GLY A 281 3.29 -15.03 -2.58
N ASN A 282 2.71 -14.42 -3.61
CA ASN A 282 3.33 -14.26 -4.94
C ASN A 282 4.10 -12.94 -5.12
N ARG A 283 4.19 -12.12 -4.06
CA ARG A 283 4.87 -10.81 -4.03
C ARG A 283 5.92 -10.88 -2.94
N TRP A 284 7.18 -11.06 -3.33
CA TRP A 284 8.21 -11.49 -2.39
C TRP A 284 8.50 -10.49 -1.27
N SER A 285 8.71 -9.22 -1.64
CA SER A 285 8.96 -8.11 -0.72
C SER A 285 7.79 -7.88 0.23
N GLN A 286 6.56 -7.96 -0.28
CA GLN A 286 5.32 -7.87 0.50
C GLN A 286 5.17 -9.01 1.50
N ASP A 287 5.36 -10.24 1.08
CA ASP A 287 5.15 -11.42 1.94
C ASP A 287 6.23 -11.52 3.03
N GLU A 288 7.50 -11.42 2.64
CA GLU A 288 8.61 -11.49 3.60
C GLU A 288 8.69 -10.24 4.47
N GLY A 289 8.47 -9.05 3.90
CA GLY A 289 8.41 -7.79 4.63
C GLY A 289 7.37 -7.84 5.75
N LEU A 290 6.17 -8.39 5.49
CA LEU A 290 5.17 -8.60 6.54
C LEU A 290 5.71 -9.53 7.65
N GLY A 291 6.32 -10.65 7.27
CA GLY A 291 6.92 -11.58 8.23
C GLY A 291 7.96 -10.91 9.13
N ILE A 292 8.84 -10.08 8.55
CA ILE A 292 9.84 -9.29 9.27
C ILE A 292 9.16 -8.36 10.27
N MET A 293 8.20 -7.53 9.82
CA MET A 293 7.57 -6.53 10.68
C MET A 293 6.78 -7.17 11.82
N LEU A 294 6.14 -8.32 11.60
CA LEU A 294 5.45 -9.07 12.67
C LEU A 294 6.45 -9.65 13.69
N ALA A 295 7.59 -10.17 13.23
CA ALA A 295 8.63 -10.70 14.13
C ALA A 295 9.29 -9.58 14.96
N VAL A 296 9.53 -8.42 14.35
CA VAL A 296 10.05 -7.23 15.03
C VAL A 296 9.02 -6.68 16.03
N ASP A 297 7.74 -6.54 15.64
CA ASP A 297 6.67 -6.02 16.53
C ASP A 297 6.55 -6.81 17.83
N ARG A 298 6.80 -8.12 17.77
CA ARG A 298 6.78 -9.00 18.94
C ARG A 298 7.85 -8.67 19.98
N LEU A 299 9.00 -8.13 19.56
CA LEU A 299 10.15 -7.85 20.42
C LEU A 299 10.33 -6.36 20.72
N THR A 300 9.95 -5.49 19.80
CA THR A 300 10.21 -4.04 19.86
C THR A 300 8.98 -3.27 19.36
N PRO A 301 7.87 -3.22 20.12
CA PRO A 301 6.59 -2.67 19.64
C PRO A 301 6.61 -1.16 19.32
N ASP A 302 7.68 -0.44 19.69
CA ASP A 302 7.94 0.96 19.34
C ASP A 302 8.65 1.13 17.98
N TRP A 303 8.99 0.03 17.29
CA TRP A 303 9.65 0.06 15.98
C TRP A 303 8.96 0.93 14.91
N PRO A 304 7.61 1.07 14.85
CA PRO A 304 6.99 1.86 13.78
C PRO A 304 7.43 3.33 13.81
N ALA A 305 7.61 3.91 15.00
CA ALA A 305 8.07 5.29 15.15
C ALA A 305 9.50 5.49 14.57
N LEU A 306 10.30 4.42 14.47
CA LEU A 306 11.62 4.46 13.84
C LEU A 306 11.53 4.31 12.32
N ALA A 307 10.67 3.42 11.83
CA ALA A 307 10.48 3.17 10.40
C ALA A 307 9.85 4.38 9.68
N PHE A 308 8.92 5.06 10.34
CA PHE A 308 8.24 6.27 9.82
C PHE A 308 8.92 7.59 10.22
N ALA A 309 10.11 7.55 10.84
CA ALA A 309 10.90 8.75 11.11
C ALA A 309 11.44 9.37 9.80
N PRO A 310 11.85 10.65 9.78
CA PRO A 310 12.37 11.30 8.57
C PRO A 310 13.53 10.57 7.86
N ARG A 311 14.36 9.81 8.58
CA ARG A 311 15.43 8.97 7.98
C ARG A 311 15.04 7.51 7.75
N GLY A 312 13.89 7.07 8.26
CA GLY A 312 13.33 5.72 8.20
C GLY A 312 14.30 4.59 8.53
N ALA A 313 14.15 3.95 9.69
CA ALA A 313 14.88 2.72 9.97
C ALA A 313 14.42 1.60 9.02
N THR A 314 15.37 0.93 8.36
CA THR A 314 15.09 -0.21 7.47
C THR A 314 14.99 -1.51 8.26
N ALA A 315 14.48 -2.57 7.62
CA ALA A 315 14.31 -3.90 8.18
C ALA A 315 15.59 -4.39 8.87
N ASP A 316 16.76 -4.25 8.24
CA ASP A 316 18.04 -4.63 8.85
C ASP A 316 18.28 -3.91 10.18
N ARG A 317 18.07 -2.59 10.22
CA ARG A 317 18.25 -1.79 11.45
C ARG A 317 17.24 -2.13 12.53
N LEU A 318 16.01 -2.45 12.14
CA LEU A 318 14.96 -2.86 13.05
C LEU A 318 15.26 -4.24 13.67
N ILE A 319 15.72 -5.18 12.85
CA ILE A 319 16.14 -6.52 13.28
C ILE A 319 17.33 -6.42 14.24
N GLU A 320 18.36 -5.66 13.89
CA GLU A 320 19.53 -5.41 14.76
C GLU A 320 19.10 -4.89 16.14
N ARG A 321 18.22 -3.88 16.16
CA ARG A 321 17.70 -3.29 17.40
C ARG A 321 16.87 -4.29 18.22
N ALA A 322 16.04 -5.09 17.56
CA ALA A 322 15.21 -6.09 18.23
C ALA A 322 16.06 -7.21 18.86
N LEU A 323 17.18 -7.58 18.24
CA LEU A 323 18.09 -8.59 18.76
C LEU A 323 19.02 -8.10 19.88
N ALA A 324 19.22 -6.79 20.00
CA ALA A 324 20.11 -6.17 20.98
C ALA A 324 19.48 -5.89 22.37
N GLN A 325 18.15 -5.90 22.48
CA GLN A 325 17.42 -5.67 23.74
C GLN A 325 17.43 -6.88 24.68
#